data_AF-A0A7C0VR91-F1
#
_entry.id   AF-A0A7C0VR91-F1
#
_cell.length_a   1.000
_cell.length_b   1.000
_cell.length_c   1.000
_cell.angle_alpha   90.00
_cell.angle_beta   90.00
_cell.angle_gamma   90.00
#
_symmetry.space_group_name_H-M   'P 1'
#
loop_
_entity.id
_entity.type
_entity.pdbx_description
1 polymer ?
#
loop_
_entity_poly.entity_id
_entity_poly.type
_entity_poly.pdbx_seq_one_letter_code
_entity_poly.pdbx_strand_id
1 'polypeptide(L)'
;LGMSPGAAIGLCVRSVKICPGTTFCKKGISDSLGLGMALHDAYHGMSLPAKFKIGVSGCPNCCGESWIKDLGFFGFKNGFKVVVGGEAGKKPRIAKELTYVESIDDAMKVAESVFDYYKANAKPKERIGDFIDRIGFEEFAKGVL
;
A
#
# COMPACT_ATOMS: atom_id res chain seq x y z
N LEU A 1 -20.21 13.98 -13.78
CA LEU A 1 -19.28 12.83 -13.87
C LEU A 1 -19.77 11.58 -13.15
N GLY A 2 -20.76 11.63 -12.25
CA GLY A 2 -21.27 10.41 -11.57
C GLY A 2 -20.27 9.73 -10.64
N MET A 3 -19.20 10.46 -10.25
CA MET A 3 -18.13 9.94 -9.42
C MET A 3 -18.36 10.29 -7.95
N SER A 4 -18.06 9.35 -7.08
CA SER A 4 -18.04 9.60 -5.63
C SER A 4 -16.95 10.62 -5.29
N PRO A 5 -17.17 11.52 -4.31
CA PRO A 5 -16.14 12.44 -3.83
C PRO A 5 -14.89 11.68 -3.37
N GLY A 6 -13.71 12.17 -3.77
CA GLY A 6 -12.44 11.60 -3.33
C GLY A 6 -12.24 11.76 -1.81
N ALA A 7 -11.70 10.73 -1.16
CA ALA A 7 -11.31 10.75 0.24
C ALA A 7 -9.98 11.52 0.41
N ALA A 8 -9.99 12.81 0.08
CA ALA A 8 -8.80 13.66 0.06
C ALA A 8 -8.33 14.10 1.45
N ILE A 9 -9.17 13.96 2.47
CA ILE A 9 -8.89 14.28 3.89
C ILE A 9 -9.42 13.17 4.81
N GLY A 10 -9.07 13.19 6.09
CA GLY A 10 -9.56 12.24 7.08
C GLY A 10 -8.60 11.08 7.44
N LEU A 11 -9.01 10.29 8.42
CA LEU A 11 -8.32 9.08 8.92
C LEU A 11 -8.84 7.87 8.14
N CYS A 12 -8.44 7.79 6.88
CA CYS A 12 -8.91 6.77 5.95
C CYS A 12 -7.85 6.45 4.90
N VAL A 13 -8.11 5.42 4.10
CA VAL A 13 -7.36 5.12 2.88
C VAL A 13 -7.59 6.23 1.86
N ARG A 14 -6.48 6.83 1.43
CA ARG A 14 -6.44 7.89 0.42
C ARG A 14 -6.42 7.31 -0.99
N SER A 15 -6.54 8.16 -2.00
CA SER A 15 -6.41 7.77 -3.40
C SER A 15 -5.09 7.02 -3.63
N VAL A 16 -5.17 5.90 -4.35
CA VAL A 16 -4.03 5.05 -4.67
C VAL A 16 -3.19 5.75 -5.74
N LYS A 17 -1.89 5.89 -5.52
CA LYS A 17 -0.98 6.43 -6.54
C LYS A 17 -0.48 5.27 -7.40
N ILE A 18 -0.80 5.32 -8.69
CA ILE A 18 -0.56 4.20 -9.61
C ILE A 18 0.30 4.71 -10.76
N CYS A 19 1.35 3.96 -11.13
CA CYS A 19 2.08 4.25 -12.35
C CYS A 19 1.43 3.57 -13.57
N PRO A 20 1.73 4.02 -14.81
CA PRO A 20 1.04 3.51 -16.00
C PRO A 20 1.28 2.02 -16.33
N GLY A 21 2.19 1.34 -15.62
CA GLY A 21 2.37 -0.11 -15.71
C GLY A 21 2.70 -0.64 -17.10
N THR A 22 2.43 -1.92 -17.31
CA THR A 22 2.53 -2.58 -18.62
C THR A 22 1.55 -2.03 -19.66
N THR A 23 0.49 -1.33 -19.22
CA THR A 23 -0.55 -0.79 -20.11
C THR A 23 -0.04 0.35 -20.98
N PHE A 24 0.75 1.29 -20.43
CA PHE A 24 1.21 2.46 -21.18
C PHE A 24 2.71 2.79 -21.03
N CYS A 25 3.45 2.07 -20.18
CA CYS A 25 4.89 2.31 -19.99
C CYS A 25 5.74 1.22 -20.64
N LYS A 26 6.68 1.61 -21.49
CA LYS A 26 7.69 0.69 -22.09
C LYS A 26 8.59 0.00 -21.05
N LYS A 27 8.68 0.54 -19.84
CA LYS A 27 9.45 -0.02 -18.71
C LYS A 27 8.59 -0.83 -17.73
N GLY A 28 7.29 -0.99 -18.00
CA GLY A 28 6.38 -1.75 -17.14
C GLY A 28 6.75 -3.22 -17.13
N ILE A 29 6.79 -3.83 -15.95
CA ILE A 29 7.06 -5.27 -15.76
C ILE A 29 5.78 -5.99 -15.35
N SER A 30 5.02 -5.41 -14.42
CA SER A 30 3.75 -5.95 -13.93
C SER A 30 2.60 -4.96 -14.14
N ASP A 31 1.38 -5.48 -14.17
CA ASP A 31 0.16 -4.68 -14.32
C ASP A 31 -0.16 -3.88 -13.04
N SER A 32 0.46 -2.71 -12.91
CA SER A 32 0.16 -1.81 -11.80
C SER A 32 -1.19 -1.14 -11.91
N LEU A 33 -1.76 -0.97 -13.10
CA LEU A 33 -3.08 -0.34 -13.26
C LEU A 33 -4.18 -1.28 -12.75
N GLY A 34 -4.15 -2.55 -13.15
CA GLY A 34 -5.09 -3.56 -12.66
C GLY A 34 -5.07 -3.68 -11.14
N LEU A 35 -3.88 -3.86 -10.55
CA LEU A 35 -3.74 -3.92 -9.09
C LEU A 35 -4.15 -2.62 -8.41
N GLY A 36 -3.72 -1.48 -8.94
CA GLY A 36 -4.00 -0.17 -8.36
C GLY A 36 -5.49 0.18 -8.37
N MET A 37 -6.20 -0.16 -9.45
CA MET A 37 -7.65 0.03 -9.55
C MET A 37 -8.40 -0.91 -8.61
N ALA A 38 -8.02 -2.20 -8.55
CA ALA A 38 -8.63 -3.13 -7.61
C ALA A 38 -8.49 -2.67 -6.15
N LEU A 39 -7.31 -2.19 -5.75
CA LEU A 39 -7.07 -1.60 -4.42
C LEU A 39 -7.89 -0.31 -4.20
N HIS A 40 -8.02 0.52 -5.23
CA HIS A 40 -8.79 1.76 -5.14
C HIS A 40 -10.28 1.47 -4.94
N ASP A 41 -10.86 0.61 -5.77
CA ASP A 41 -12.28 0.29 -5.76
C ASP A 41 -12.69 -0.43 -4.47
N ALA A 42 -11.82 -1.29 -3.93
CA ALA A 42 -12.09 -2.03 -2.69
C ALA A 42 -11.93 -1.18 -1.42
N TYR A 43 -10.91 -0.30 -1.36
CA TYR A 43 -10.46 0.26 -0.07
C TYR A 43 -10.54 1.79 0.02
N HIS A 44 -10.72 2.52 -1.08
CA HIS A 44 -10.73 3.97 -1.03
C HIS A 44 -11.82 4.51 -0.08
N GLY A 45 -11.41 5.38 0.86
CA GLY A 45 -12.30 5.93 1.88
C GLY A 45 -12.57 5.02 3.08
N MET A 46 -12.02 3.80 3.12
CA MET A 46 -12.11 2.93 4.30
C MET A 46 -11.51 3.63 5.52
N SER A 47 -12.27 3.67 6.63
CA SER A 47 -11.84 4.27 7.89
C SER A 47 -10.72 3.46 8.53
N LEU A 48 -9.66 4.14 8.97
CA LEU A 48 -8.49 3.55 9.60
C LEU A 48 -8.04 4.38 10.81
N PRO A 49 -7.22 3.81 11.72
CA PRO A 49 -6.71 4.54 12.89
C PRO A 49 -6.02 5.87 12.54
N ALA A 50 -5.38 5.95 11.37
CA ALA A 50 -4.81 7.17 10.81
C ALA A 50 -4.91 7.21 9.28
N LYS A 51 -4.50 8.34 8.67
CA LYS A 51 -4.41 8.45 7.20
C LYS A 51 -3.49 7.36 6.63
N PHE A 52 -3.92 6.75 5.53
CA PHE A 52 -3.20 5.63 4.90
C PHE A 52 -3.07 5.85 3.40
N LYS A 53 -1.87 5.72 2.87
CA LYS A 53 -1.54 5.94 1.46
C LYS A 53 -1.02 4.65 0.84
N ILE A 54 -1.47 4.37 -0.38
CA ILE A 54 -1.03 3.20 -1.15
C ILE A 54 -0.31 3.67 -2.41
N GLY A 55 0.79 3.00 -2.75
CA GLY A 55 1.53 3.21 -4.00
C GLY A 55 1.70 1.92 -4.77
N VAL A 56 1.40 1.95 -6.06
CA VAL A 56 1.58 0.81 -6.96
C VAL A 56 2.48 1.23 -8.11
N SER A 57 3.65 0.62 -8.19
CA SER A 57 4.64 0.85 -9.24
C SER A 57 4.84 -0.44 -10.01
N GLY A 58 4.58 -0.47 -11.32
CA GLY A 58 4.73 -1.66 -12.15
C GLY A 58 6.17 -2.10 -12.44
N CYS A 59 7.19 -1.41 -11.90
CA CYS A 59 8.61 -1.78 -12.00
C CYS A 59 9.46 -1.11 -10.90
N PRO A 60 10.75 -1.47 -10.74
CA PRO A 60 11.65 -0.91 -9.73
C PRO A 60 11.91 0.61 -9.82
N ASN A 61 11.53 1.28 -10.92
CA ASN A 61 11.66 2.74 -11.04
C ASN A 61 10.81 3.53 -10.03
N CYS A 62 9.85 2.88 -9.35
CA CYS A 62 9.12 3.48 -8.23
C CYS A 62 8.33 4.77 -8.58
N CYS A 63 7.80 4.91 -9.80
CA CYS A 63 7.04 6.12 -10.18
C CYS A 63 5.76 6.33 -9.35
N GLY A 64 5.22 5.27 -8.75
CA GLY A 64 4.12 5.32 -7.78
C GLY A 64 4.55 5.72 -6.37
N GLU A 65 5.85 6.00 -6.16
CA GLU A 65 6.47 6.37 -4.88
C GLU A 65 6.28 5.29 -3.78
N SER A 66 6.16 4.02 -4.15
CA SER A 66 5.76 2.92 -3.27
C SER A 66 6.61 2.79 -2.00
N TRP A 67 7.91 3.17 -2.02
CA TRP A 67 8.80 3.15 -0.85
C TRP A 67 8.42 4.12 0.27
N ILE A 68 7.68 5.19 -0.02
CA ILE A 68 7.32 6.23 0.94
C ILE A 68 5.81 6.25 1.26
N LYS A 69 5.11 5.16 0.90
CA LYS A 69 3.69 4.95 1.19
C LYS A 69 3.54 4.00 2.38
N ASP A 70 2.38 4.11 3.03
CA ASP A 70 2.02 3.26 4.17
C ASP A 70 2.00 1.77 3.74
N LEU A 71 1.51 1.49 2.52
CA LEU A 71 1.63 0.21 1.82
C LEU A 71 2.05 0.45 0.36
N GLY A 72 3.01 -0.33 -0.13
CA GLY A 72 3.57 -0.16 -1.45
C GLY A 72 3.72 -1.48 -2.20
N PHE A 73 3.56 -1.42 -3.51
CA PHE A 73 3.75 -2.56 -4.41
C PHE A 73 4.71 -2.19 -5.53
N PHE A 74 5.61 -3.11 -5.86
CA PHE A 74 6.57 -3.02 -6.95
C PHE A 74 6.43 -4.20 -7.88
N GLY A 75 6.20 -3.95 -9.16
CA GLY A 75 6.24 -4.97 -10.19
C GLY A 75 7.63 -5.56 -10.32
N PHE A 76 7.71 -6.87 -10.27
CA PHE A 76 8.90 -7.69 -10.47
C PHE A 76 8.51 -8.88 -11.37
N LYS A 77 9.50 -9.66 -11.80
CA LYS A 77 9.25 -10.79 -12.71
C LYS A 77 8.29 -11.79 -12.05
N ASN A 78 7.11 -11.97 -12.63
CA ASN A 78 6.03 -12.86 -12.16
C ASN A 78 5.33 -12.40 -10.87
N GLY A 79 5.09 -11.10 -10.68
CA GLY A 79 4.32 -10.64 -9.52
C GLY A 79 4.72 -9.28 -8.96
N PHE A 80 4.55 -9.12 -7.65
CA PHE A 80 4.78 -7.89 -6.91
C PHE A 80 5.55 -8.11 -5.62
N LYS A 81 6.59 -7.30 -5.40
CA LYS A 81 7.17 -7.10 -4.08
C LYS A 81 6.27 -6.14 -3.30
N VAL A 82 5.93 -6.52 -2.07
CA VAL A 82 5.11 -5.74 -1.15
C VAL A 82 6.01 -5.10 -0.09
N VAL A 83 5.81 -3.81 0.16
CA VAL A 83 6.52 -3.05 1.20
C VAL A 83 5.54 -2.31 2.10
N VAL A 84 5.90 -2.08 3.36
CA VAL A 84 5.00 -1.47 4.35
C VAL A 84 5.72 -0.51 5.29
N GLY A 85 4.99 0.48 5.80
CA GLY A 85 5.47 1.38 6.84
C GLY A 85 6.14 2.66 6.35
N GLY A 86 6.15 2.95 5.05
CA GLY A 86 6.80 4.14 4.50
C GLY A 86 6.08 5.44 4.86
N GLU A 87 6.84 6.54 4.95
CA GLU A 87 6.30 7.87 5.22
C GLU A 87 7.14 8.98 4.56
N ALA A 88 6.48 9.89 3.84
CA ALA A 88 7.03 11.20 3.46
C ALA A 88 6.28 12.31 4.22
N GLY A 89 6.50 12.37 5.53
CA GLY A 89 5.79 13.26 6.46
C GLY A 89 6.75 13.87 7.48
N LYS A 90 6.27 14.03 8.73
CA LYS A 90 7.06 14.66 9.81
C LYS A 90 8.30 13.84 10.14
N LYS A 91 8.18 12.51 10.09
CA LYS A 91 9.28 11.56 10.27
C LYS A 91 9.46 10.80 8.95
N PRO A 92 10.33 11.27 8.04
CA PRO A 92 10.54 10.58 6.77
C PRO A 92 11.08 9.18 7.02
N ARG A 93 10.51 8.21 6.30
CA ARG A 93 10.81 6.79 6.47
C ARG A 93 10.66 6.03 5.16
N ILE A 94 11.61 5.15 4.89
CA ILE A 94 11.51 4.16 3.83
C ILE A 94 10.79 2.93 4.35
N ALA A 95 9.82 2.44 3.58
CA ALA A 95 9.08 1.21 3.86
C ALA A 95 10.03 0.00 3.96
N LYS A 96 9.61 -1.03 4.68
CA LYS A 96 10.33 -2.31 4.79
C LYS A 96 9.70 -3.34 3.86
N GLU A 97 10.52 -4.22 3.29
CA GLU A 97 10.04 -5.33 2.46
C GLU A 97 9.26 -6.32 3.31
N LEU A 98 8.00 -6.53 2.98
CA LEU A 98 7.09 -7.42 3.72
C LEU A 98 7.09 -8.83 3.13
N THR A 99 6.79 -8.94 1.84
CA THR A 99 6.68 -10.23 1.15
C THR A 99 6.73 -10.06 -0.37
N TYR A 100 6.64 -11.16 -1.09
CA TYR A 100 6.46 -11.24 -2.53
C TYR A 100 5.20 -12.04 -2.86
N VAL A 101 4.40 -11.57 -3.81
CA VAL A 101 3.16 -12.22 -4.25
C VAL A 101 3.16 -12.37 -5.77
N GLU A 102 2.57 -13.46 -6.27
CA GLU A 102 2.61 -13.79 -7.71
C GLU A 102 1.39 -13.26 -8.48
N SER A 103 0.29 -12.96 -7.78
CA SER A 103 -0.98 -12.56 -8.38
C SER A 103 -1.55 -11.27 -7.76
N ILE A 104 -2.47 -10.62 -8.49
CA ILE A 104 -3.23 -9.48 -7.98
C ILE A 104 -4.11 -9.91 -6.81
N ASP A 105 -4.72 -11.10 -6.87
CA ASP A 105 -5.57 -11.62 -5.80
C ASP A 105 -4.79 -11.81 -4.50
N ASP A 106 -3.56 -12.32 -4.57
CA ASP A 106 -2.71 -12.46 -3.39
C ASP A 106 -2.23 -11.11 -2.87
N ALA A 107 -1.95 -10.15 -3.75
CA ALA A 107 -1.68 -8.77 -3.35
C ALA A 107 -2.86 -8.13 -2.60
N MET A 108 -4.10 -8.41 -3.04
CA MET A 108 -5.32 -7.95 -2.39
C MET A 108 -5.52 -8.60 -1.01
N LYS A 109 -5.25 -9.91 -0.87
CA LYS A 109 -5.29 -10.61 0.43
C LYS A 109 -4.26 -10.06 1.41
N VAL A 110 -3.04 -9.78 0.95
CA VAL A 110 -2.00 -9.14 1.80
C VAL A 110 -2.46 -7.74 2.24
N ALA A 111 -3.06 -6.96 1.34
CA ALA A 111 -3.59 -5.65 1.70
C ALA A 111 -4.70 -5.75 2.76
N GLU A 112 -5.65 -6.67 2.58
CA GLU A 112 -6.73 -6.95 3.54
C GLU A 112 -6.17 -7.32 4.93
N SER A 113 -5.24 -8.27 4.96
CA SER A 113 -4.58 -8.73 6.18
C SER A 113 -3.85 -7.59 6.90
N VAL A 114 -3.14 -6.74 6.16
CA VAL A 114 -2.49 -5.53 6.70
C VAL A 114 -3.52 -4.57 7.31
N PHE A 115 -4.66 -4.34 6.63
CA PHE A 115 -5.70 -3.46 7.17
C PHE A 115 -6.34 -4.02 8.42
N ASP A 116 -6.68 -5.30 8.45
CA ASP A 116 -7.34 -5.94 9.58
C ASP A 116 -6.44 -5.98 10.80
N TYR A 117 -5.19 -6.39 10.63
CA TYR A 117 -4.21 -6.38 11.71
C TYR A 117 -3.95 -4.96 12.22
N TYR A 118 -3.85 -3.97 11.33
CA TYR A 118 -3.65 -2.57 11.71
C TYR A 118 -4.86 -1.99 12.46
N LYS A 119 -6.09 -2.24 11.98
CA LYS A 119 -7.33 -1.80 12.66
C LYS A 119 -7.47 -2.41 14.05
N ALA A 120 -7.11 -3.67 14.21
CA ALA A 120 -7.25 -4.40 15.47
C ALA A 120 -6.22 -3.97 16.54
N ASN A 121 -5.00 -3.59 16.14
CA ASN A 121 -3.87 -3.50 17.06
C ASN A 121 -3.25 -2.09 17.19
N ALA A 122 -3.56 -1.16 16.28
CA ALA A 122 -3.01 0.20 16.35
C ALA A 122 -3.78 1.09 17.33
N LYS A 123 -3.05 2.02 17.95
CA LYS A 123 -3.64 3.04 18.82
C LYS A 123 -4.35 4.11 17.96
N PRO A 124 -5.33 4.85 18.53
CA PRO A 124 -5.97 5.95 17.82
C PRO A 124 -4.94 6.97 17.30
N LYS A 125 -5.04 7.33 16.02
CA LYS A 125 -4.16 8.29 15.31
C LYS A 125 -2.69 7.84 15.19
N GLU A 126 -2.36 6.59 15.52
CA GLU A 126 -1.05 5.99 15.28
C GLU A 126 -0.91 5.70 13.78
N ARG A 127 0.22 6.05 13.14
CA ARG A 127 0.50 5.70 11.73
C ARG A 127 1.03 4.27 11.66
N ILE A 128 0.82 3.57 10.54
CA ILE A 128 1.29 2.18 10.41
C ILE A 128 2.80 2.04 10.63
N GLY A 129 3.60 3.04 10.22
CA GLY A 129 5.02 3.08 10.54
C GLY A 129 5.28 3.13 12.06
N ASP A 130 4.67 4.08 12.76
CA ASP A 130 4.84 4.19 14.22
C ASP A 130 4.34 2.93 14.95
N PHE A 131 3.25 2.32 14.45
CA PHE A 131 2.75 1.03 14.91
C PHE A 131 3.80 -0.09 14.75
N ILE A 132 4.38 -0.23 13.56
CA ILE A 132 5.43 -1.21 13.28
C ILE A 132 6.66 -0.99 14.18
N ASP A 133 7.06 0.25 14.44
CA ASP A 133 8.18 0.54 15.34
C ASP A 133 7.88 0.12 16.78
N ARG A 134 6.62 0.27 17.20
CA ARG A 134 6.19 -0.07 18.56
C ARG A 134 6.16 -1.58 18.80
N ILE A 135 5.64 -2.37 17.86
CA ILE A 135 5.50 -3.83 18.04
C ILE A 135 6.70 -4.62 17.50
N GLY A 136 7.52 -4.00 16.66
CA GLY A 136 8.59 -4.68 15.94
C GLY A 136 8.11 -5.21 14.58
N PHE A 137 9.00 -5.12 13.58
CA PHE A 137 8.67 -5.51 12.21
C PHE A 137 8.41 -7.00 12.06
N GLU A 138 9.15 -7.85 12.77
CA GLU A 138 8.96 -9.30 12.73
C GLU A 138 7.60 -9.72 13.29
N GLU A 139 7.17 -9.08 14.38
CA GLU A 139 5.86 -9.32 14.98
C GLU A 139 4.74 -8.86 14.03
N PHE A 140 4.90 -7.68 13.43
CA PHE A 140 3.99 -7.20 12.41
C PHE A 140 3.89 -8.18 11.23
N ALA A 141 5.02 -8.65 10.70
CA ALA A 141 5.06 -9.56 9.57
C ALA A 141 4.36 -10.90 9.87
N LYS A 142 4.56 -11.47 11.05
CA LYS A 142 3.84 -12.68 11.50
C LYS A 142 2.34 -12.48 11.66
N GLY A 143 1.92 -11.25 12.00
CA GLY A 143 0.52 -10.91 12.17
C GLY A 143 -0.26 -10.76 10.86
N VAL A 144 0.44 -10.57 9.73
CA VAL A 144 -0.20 -10.26 8.44
C VAL A 144 0.09 -11.28 7.33
N LEU A 145 1.08 -12.16 7.50
CA LEU A 145 1.45 -13.23 6.56
C LEU A 145 1.09 -14.60 7.15
#